data_AF-G3UWL8-F1
#
_entry.id   AF-G3UWL8-F1
#
_cell.length_a   1.000
_cell.length_b   1.000
_cell.length_c   1.000
_cell.angle_alpha   90.00
_cell.angle_beta   90.00
_cell.angle_gamma   90.00
#
_symmetry.space_group_name_H-M   'P 1'
#
loop_
_entity.id
_entity.type
_entity.pdbx_description
1 polymer ?
#
loop_
_entity_poly.entity_id
_entity_poly.type
_entity_poly.pdbx_seq_one_letter_code
_entity_poly.pdbx_strand_id
1 'polypeptide(L)'
;MALQALHSSGVGLRRILAHFPEDLSLAFAYGSAVYRQAGPSAHQENPMLDLVFTVDDPVAWHAMNLKKNWSHYSFLKLLGPRIISSIQNNYGAGVYFNPLIRCDGKLIKYGVISTGTLIEDLLNWNNLYIAGRLQKPVKIVSMNENMALRAALDKNLRSAVTTACLMLPESFSEEDLFIEIAGLSYSDKSPEGQFTQLMTLPRTLQQQINHIMDPPGRNRD
;
A
#
# COMPACT_ATOMS: atom_id res chain seq x y z
N MET A 1 -22.11 14.41 4.88
CA MET A 1 -20.90 15.00 4.27
C MET A 1 -19.71 14.03 4.11
N ALA A 2 -19.60 12.93 4.87
CA ALA A 2 -18.52 11.94 4.69
C ALA A 2 -18.59 11.12 3.38
N LEU A 3 -19.81 10.87 2.87
CA LEU A 3 -20.03 10.05 1.67
C LEU A 3 -19.52 10.73 0.37
N GLN A 4 -19.46 12.06 0.34
CA GLN A 4 -19.03 12.85 -0.82
C GLN A 4 -17.49 12.87 -0.97
N ALA A 5 -16.75 12.70 0.14
CA ALA A 5 -15.29 12.54 0.11
C ALA A 5 -14.86 11.12 -0.35
N LEU A 6 -15.68 10.11 -0.07
CA LEU A 6 -15.43 8.72 -0.48
C LEU A 6 -15.69 8.50 -1.98
N HIS A 7 -16.74 9.11 -2.55
CA HIS A 7 -17.03 9.00 -4.00
C HIS A 7 -16.09 9.84 -4.88
N SER A 8 -15.58 10.97 -4.39
CA SER A 8 -14.65 11.84 -5.13
C SER A 8 -13.20 11.33 -5.15
N SER A 9 -12.81 10.50 -4.18
CA SER A 9 -11.44 9.98 -4.06
C SER A 9 -11.07 9.00 -5.19
N GLY A 10 -11.99 8.11 -5.59
CA GLY A 10 -11.74 7.11 -6.64
C GLY A 10 -11.58 7.73 -8.03
N VAL A 11 -12.40 8.72 -8.37
CA VAL A 11 -12.32 9.44 -9.65
C VAL A 11 -11.03 10.27 -9.74
N GLY A 12 -10.66 10.96 -8.66
CA GLY A 12 -9.41 11.72 -8.60
C GLY A 12 -8.16 10.82 -8.73
N LEU A 13 -8.18 9.63 -8.13
CA LEU A 13 -7.08 8.67 -8.25
C LEU A 13 -6.92 8.13 -9.67
N ARG A 14 -8.03 7.87 -10.36
CA ARG A 14 -8.00 7.45 -11.78
C ARG A 14 -7.45 8.53 -12.70
N ARG A 15 -7.77 9.81 -12.45
CA ARG A 15 -7.18 10.93 -13.20
C ARG A 15 -5.67 11.01 -13.02
N ILE A 16 -5.18 10.83 -11.78
CA ILE A 16 -3.74 10.78 -11.51
C ILE A 16 -3.07 9.63 -12.27
N LEU A 17 -3.67 8.43 -12.27
CA LEU A 17 -3.12 7.28 -13.00
C LEU A 17 -3.00 7.52 -14.51
N ALA A 18 -3.91 8.31 -15.12
CA ALA A 18 -3.83 8.64 -16.54
C ALA A 18 -2.55 9.40 -16.95
N HIS A 19 -1.85 10.02 -15.99
CA HIS A 19 -0.56 10.67 -16.24
C HIS A 19 0.62 9.69 -16.32
N PHE A 20 0.44 8.41 -15.98
CA PHE A 20 1.49 7.39 -15.97
C PHE A 20 1.36 6.42 -17.15
N PRO A 21 2.35 5.54 -17.39
CA PRO A 21 2.19 4.37 -18.25
C PRO A 21 1.11 3.41 -17.73
N GLU A 22 0.38 2.75 -18.63
CA GLU A 22 -0.82 1.96 -18.30
C GLU A 22 -0.51 0.54 -17.79
N ASP A 23 0.67 0.00 -18.09
CA ASP A 23 1.07 -1.37 -17.79
C ASP A 23 1.39 -1.56 -16.29
N LEU A 24 0.34 -1.53 -15.46
CA LEU A 24 0.39 -1.71 -14.01
C LEU A 24 -0.28 -3.04 -13.63
N SER A 25 0.47 -3.89 -12.92
CA SER A 25 -0.07 -5.12 -12.33
C SER A 25 -0.92 -4.84 -11.09
N LEU A 26 -0.51 -3.85 -10.31
CA LEU A 26 -1.25 -3.33 -9.17
C LEU A 26 -0.91 -1.85 -8.97
N ALA A 27 -1.90 -1.04 -8.64
CA ALA A 27 -1.73 0.32 -8.18
C ALA A 27 -2.57 0.52 -6.92
N PHE A 28 -1.95 0.95 -5.83
CA PHE A 28 -2.66 1.27 -4.61
C PHE A 28 -2.20 2.59 -4.01
N ALA A 29 -3.13 3.27 -3.36
CA ALA A 29 -2.89 4.49 -2.62
C ALA A 29 -3.00 4.25 -1.12
N TYR A 30 -2.19 4.96 -0.35
CA TYR A 30 -2.21 4.86 1.11
C TYR A 30 -1.87 6.20 1.79
N GLY A 31 -1.85 6.20 3.12
CA GLY A 31 -1.50 7.38 3.91
C GLY A 31 -2.69 8.29 4.25
N SER A 32 -2.38 9.41 4.89
CA SER A 32 -3.36 10.36 5.44
C SER A 32 -4.23 11.06 4.39
N ALA A 33 -3.75 11.13 3.14
CA ALA A 33 -4.52 11.65 2.01
C ALA A 33 -5.62 10.72 1.51
N VAL A 34 -5.55 9.42 1.84
CA VAL A 34 -6.54 8.40 1.47
C VAL A 34 -7.50 8.13 2.62
N TYR A 35 -6.95 7.98 3.83
CA TYR A 35 -7.72 7.80 5.05
C TYR A 35 -7.35 8.93 6.01
N ARG A 36 -8.30 9.80 6.34
CA ARG A 36 -8.08 10.88 7.30
C ARG A 36 -7.71 10.27 8.65
N GLN A 37 -6.49 10.54 9.10
CA GLN A 37 -6.00 10.13 10.41
C GLN A 37 -6.56 11.07 11.48
N ALA A 38 -6.97 10.54 12.64
CA ALA A 38 -7.23 11.39 13.80
C ALA A 38 -5.89 11.74 14.50
N GLY A 39 -5.82 12.91 15.15
CA GLY A 39 -4.61 13.41 15.81
C GLY A 39 -4.00 14.68 15.18
N PRO A 40 -2.77 15.08 15.55
CA PRO A 40 -2.17 16.36 15.15
C PRO A 40 -2.09 16.59 13.64
N SER A 41 -2.00 15.51 12.86
CA SER A 41 -1.97 15.54 11.38
C SER A 41 -3.36 15.61 10.74
N ALA A 42 -4.46 15.57 11.52
CA ALA A 42 -5.83 15.68 11.03
C ALA A 42 -6.12 17.04 10.34
N HIS A 43 -5.37 18.08 10.73
CA HIS A 43 -5.48 19.44 10.22
C HIS A 43 -4.48 19.78 9.11
N GLN A 44 -3.73 18.80 8.59
CA GLN A 44 -2.80 19.08 7.49
C GLN A 44 -3.58 19.46 6.24
N GLU A 45 -3.46 20.72 5.82
CA GLU A 45 -4.00 21.18 4.56
C GLU A 45 -3.19 20.57 3.41
N ASN A 46 -3.86 19.84 2.51
CA ASN A 46 -3.27 19.12 1.37
C ASN A 46 -2.19 18.07 1.74
N PRO A 47 -2.57 16.98 2.42
CA PRO A 47 -1.65 15.87 2.68
C PRO A 47 -1.15 15.26 1.37
N MET A 48 0.13 14.86 1.35
CA MET A 48 0.73 14.19 0.21
C MET A 48 0.07 12.83 -0.01
N LEU A 49 -0.28 12.52 -1.26
CA LEU A 49 -0.83 11.23 -1.64
C LEU A 49 0.29 10.24 -1.93
N ASP A 50 0.37 9.18 -1.13
CA ASP A 50 1.33 8.10 -1.34
C ASP A 50 0.72 7.00 -2.23
N LEU A 51 1.46 6.64 -3.29
CA LEU A 51 1.09 5.65 -4.29
C LEU A 51 2.19 4.60 -4.42
N VAL A 52 1.80 3.36 -4.75
CA VAL A 52 2.73 2.32 -5.19
C VAL A 52 2.20 1.74 -6.49
N PHE A 53 3.09 1.61 -7.46
CA PHE A 53 2.89 1.00 -8.75
C PHE A 53 3.70 -0.29 -8.82
N THR A 54 3.01 -1.40 -9.04
CA THR A 54 3.61 -2.69 -9.28
C THR A 54 3.58 -2.96 -10.77
N VAL A 55 4.74 -3.30 -11.34
CA VAL A 55 4.93 -3.43 -12.79
C VAL A 55 5.72 -4.69 -13.10
N ASP A 56 5.42 -5.34 -14.23
CA ASP A 56 6.11 -6.59 -14.58
C ASP A 56 7.54 -6.33 -15.08
N ASP A 57 7.74 -5.26 -15.87
CA ASP A 57 9.06 -4.81 -16.34
C ASP A 57 9.32 -3.36 -15.89
N PRO A 58 9.99 -3.16 -14.74
CA PRO A 58 10.37 -1.83 -14.28
C PRO A 58 11.25 -1.07 -15.28
N VAL A 59 12.12 -1.74 -16.04
CA VAL A 59 13.01 -1.06 -17.00
C VAL A 59 12.19 -0.45 -18.13
N ALA A 60 11.29 -1.23 -18.73
CA ALA A 60 10.39 -0.74 -19.77
C ALA A 60 9.46 0.36 -19.24
N TRP A 61 8.87 0.15 -18.06
CA TRP A 61 8.00 1.14 -17.44
C TRP A 61 8.72 2.46 -17.16
N HIS A 62 9.94 2.42 -16.59
CA HIS A 62 10.77 3.59 -16.36
C HIS A 62 11.17 4.28 -17.68
N ALA A 63 11.42 3.54 -18.74
CA ALA A 63 11.72 4.11 -20.05
C ALA A 63 10.53 4.90 -20.61
N MET A 64 9.30 4.37 -20.48
CA MET A 64 8.08 5.08 -20.87
C MET A 64 7.80 6.28 -19.98
N ASN A 65 7.95 6.12 -18.66
CA ASN A 65 7.71 7.19 -17.71
C ASN A 65 8.72 8.32 -17.84
N LEU A 66 9.98 8.05 -18.20
CA LEU A 66 10.98 9.08 -18.51
C LEU A 66 10.61 9.91 -19.74
N LYS A 67 9.97 9.31 -20.75
CA LYS A 67 9.48 10.03 -21.94
C LYS A 67 8.30 10.94 -21.61
N LYS A 68 7.36 10.46 -20.79
CA LYS A 68 6.13 11.17 -20.42
C LYS A 68 6.35 12.20 -19.31
N ASN A 69 7.17 11.85 -18.32
CA ASN A 69 7.29 12.52 -17.03
C ASN A 69 8.76 12.73 -16.61
N TRP A 70 9.58 13.23 -17.53
CA TRP A 70 11.02 13.42 -17.32
C TRP A 70 11.38 14.25 -16.07
N SER A 71 10.55 15.23 -15.73
CA SER A 71 10.73 16.10 -14.56
C SER A 71 10.49 15.41 -13.22
N HIS A 72 9.84 14.23 -13.19
CA HIS A 72 9.60 13.50 -11.94
C HIS A 72 10.87 12.89 -11.37
N TYR A 73 11.86 12.64 -12.23
CA TYR A 73 13.12 12.02 -11.84
C TYR A 73 14.13 13.09 -11.44
N SER A 74 14.92 12.76 -10.42
CA SER A 74 16.11 13.52 -10.02
C SER A 74 17.20 13.44 -11.09
N PHE A 75 18.44 13.84 -10.77
CA PHE A 75 19.56 13.76 -11.72
C PHE A 75 19.78 12.36 -12.31
N LEU A 76 19.30 11.30 -11.63
CA LEU A 76 19.38 9.91 -12.08
C LEU A 76 18.76 9.66 -13.45
N LYS A 77 17.87 10.54 -13.94
CA LYS A 77 17.34 10.47 -15.31
C LYS A 77 18.42 10.51 -16.39
N LEU A 78 19.55 11.15 -16.12
CA LEU A 78 20.67 11.27 -17.06
C LEU A 78 21.40 9.93 -17.27
N LEU A 79 21.20 8.99 -16.35
CA LEU A 79 21.85 7.67 -16.36
C LEU A 79 20.97 6.59 -17.01
N GLY A 80 19.70 6.89 -17.28
CA GLY A 80 18.77 6.03 -18.00
C GLY A 80 18.07 4.95 -17.15
N PRO A 81 17.08 4.25 -17.73
CA PRO A 81 16.16 3.37 -16.99
C PRO A 81 16.82 2.10 -16.42
N ARG A 82 17.87 1.59 -17.06
CA ARG A 82 18.60 0.40 -16.56
C ARG A 82 19.30 0.65 -15.23
N ILE A 83 19.90 1.83 -15.06
CA ILE A 83 20.55 2.20 -13.80
C ILE A 83 19.50 2.47 -12.71
N ILE A 84 18.39 3.13 -13.06
CA ILE A 84 17.27 3.34 -12.12
C ILE A 84 16.71 2.00 -11.62
N SER A 85 16.42 1.06 -12.52
CA SER A 85 15.92 -0.26 -12.14
C SER A 85 16.98 -1.09 -11.40
N SER A 86 18.27 -0.93 -11.72
CA SER A 86 19.34 -1.58 -10.98
C SER A 86 19.41 -1.07 -9.54
N ILE A 87 19.32 0.25 -9.33
CA ILE A 87 19.25 0.83 -7.98
C ILE A 87 17.99 0.34 -7.25
N GLN A 88 16.85 0.32 -7.95
CA GLN A 88 15.59 -0.19 -7.41
C GLN A 88 15.72 -1.62 -6.89
N ASN A 89 16.31 -2.52 -7.66
CA ASN A 89 16.38 -3.94 -7.30
C ASN A 89 17.45 -4.24 -6.23
N ASN A 90 18.50 -3.41 -6.16
CA ASN A 90 19.62 -3.63 -5.24
C ASN A 90 19.50 -2.85 -3.91
N TYR A 91 18.57 -1.89 -3.81
CA TYR A 91 18.41 -1.02 -2.64
C TYR A 91 16.92 -0.72 -2.36
N GLY A 92 16.61 -0.22 -1.16
CA GLY A 92 15.27 0.33 -0.87
C GLY A 92 14.12 -0.69 -0.92
N ALA A 93 14.37 -1.95 -0.51
CA ALA A 93 13.37 -3.02 -0.50
C ALA A 93 12.77 -3.35 -1.89
N GLY A 94 13.49 -3.06 -2.98
CA GLY A 94 12.97 -3.31 -4.34
C GLY A 94 12.14 -2.16 -4.91
N VAL A 95 12.10 -1.00 -4.25
CA VAL A 95 11.19 0.10 -4.56
C VAL A 95 11.93 1.39 -4.90
N TYR A 96 11.61 2.00 -6.04
CA TYR A 96 12.12 3.31 -6.42
C TYR A 96 11.05 4.39 -6.24
N PHE A 97 11.30 5.37 -5.39
CA PHE A 97 10.36 6.45 -5.09
C PHE A 97 10.68 7.76 -5.81
N ASN A 98 9.64 8.40 -6.34
CA ASN A 98 9.65 9.79 -6.79
C ASN A 98 8.73 10.61 -5.87
N PRO A 99 9.28 11.41 -4.94
CA PRO A 99 8.50 12.24 -4.03
C PRO A 99 8.23 13.65 -4.59
N LEU A 100 7.31 14.38 -3.94
CA LEU A 100 7.07 15.82 -4.15
C LEU A 100 6.63 16.21 -5.56
N ILE A 101 5.85 15.37 -6.22
CA ILE A 101 5.36 15.61 -7.59
C ILE A 101 4.00 16.31 -7.54
N ARG A 102 3.83 17.39 -8.31
CA ARG A 102 2.51 18.00 -8.51
C ARG A 102 1.82 17.35 -9.71
N CYS A 103 0.68 16.69 -9.46
CA CYS A 103 -0.11 15.98 -10.48
C CYS A 103 -1.60 16.18 -10.20
N ASP A 104 -2.37 16.63 -11.21
CA ASP A 104 -3.80 16.94 -11.10
C ASP A 104 -4.16 17.78 -9.86
N GLY A 105 -3.36 18.83 -9.58
CA GLY A 105 -3.55 19.72 -8.44
C GLY A 105 -3.18 19.13 -7.06
N LYS A 106 -2.69 17.89 -7.00
CA LYS A 106 -2.27 17.22 -5.76
C LYS A 106 -0.76 17.06 -5.68
N LEU A 107 -0.24 17.07 -4.45
CA LEU A 107 1.12 16.65 -4.17
C LEU A 107 1.13 15.13 -3.99
N ILE A 108 1.95 14.43 -4.76
CA ILE A 108 2.04 12.98 -4.75
C ILE A 108 3.48 12.50 -4.50
N LYS A 109 3.58 11.32 -3.91
CA LYS A 109 4.78 10.49 -3.90
C LYS A 109 4.38 9.13 -4.46
N TYR A 110 5.12 8.62 -5.45
CA TYR A 110 4.87 7.29 -5.99
C TYR A 110 6.11 6.42 -5.96
N GLY A 111 5.94 5.16 -5.54
CA GLY A 111 6.94 4.11 -5.59
C GLY A 111 6.69 3.17 -6.78
N VAL A 112 7.74 2.65 -7.39
CA VAL A 112 7.66 1.60 -8.41
C VAL A 112 8.37 0.36 -7.88
N ILE A 113 7.70 -0.80 -7.94
CA ILE A 113 8.21 -2.11 -7.53
C ILE A 113 7.93 -3.14 -8.62
N SER A 114 8.81 -4.13 -8.80
CA SER A 114 8.55 -5.23 -9.72
C SER A 114 7.46 -6.17 -9.16
N THR A 115 6.63 -6.75 -10.02
CA THR A 115 5.63 -7.75 -9.60
C THR A 115 6.28 -8.95 -8.91
N GLY A 116 7.41 -9.44 -9.43
CA GLY A 116 8.15 -10.56 -8.83
C GLY A 116 8.62 -10.23 -7.41
N THR A 117 9.29 -9.10 -7.23
CA THR A 117 9.79 -8.66 -5.92
C THR A 117 8.65 -8.44 -4.91
N LEU A 118 7.52 -7.89 -5.36
CA LEU A 118 6.36 -7.75 -4.49
C LEU A 118 5.80 -9.10 -4.04
N ILE A 119 5.64 -10.05 -4.97
CA ILE A 119 5.15 -11.39 -4.64
C ILE A 119 6.10 -12.08 -3.66
N GLU A 120 7.40 -11.99 -3.87
CA GLU A 120 8.40 -12.55 -2.94
C GLU A 120 8.29 -11.95 -1.54
N ASP A 121 8.17 -10.62 -1.42
CA ASP A 121 8.00 -9.95 -0.13
C ASP A 121 6.67 -10.33 0.54
N LEU A 122 5.57 -10.46 -0.22
CA LEU A 122 4.27 -10.88 0.29
C LEU A 122 4.26 -12.32 0.81
N LEU A 123 4.99 -13.22 0.13
CA LEU A 123 5.00 -14.64 0.47
C LEU A 123 5.98 -14.98 1.60
N ASN A 124 7.10 -14.26 1.68
CA ASN A 124 8.25 -14.62 2.51
C ASN A 124 8.67 -13.55 3.51
N TRP A 125 8.07 -12.35 3.47
CA TRP A 125 8.44 -11.21 4.33
C TRP A 125 9.94 -10.88 4.30
N ASN A 126 10.54 -10.96 3.11
CA ASN A 126 11.98 -10.74 2.91
C ASN A 126 12.46 -9.40 3.48
N ASN A 127 11.65 -8.35 3.35
CA ASN A 127 11.93 -7.04 3.96
C ASN A 127 10.74 -6.46 4.74
N LEU A 128 9.52 -7.00 4.52
CA LEU A 128 8.28 -6.60 5.17
C LEU A 128 7.90 -5.11 4.94
N TYR A 129 8.57 -4.43 4.00
CA TYR A 129 8.36 -3.01 3.76
C TYR A 129 7.04 -2.75 3.03
N ILE A 130 6.85 -3.38 1.87
CA ILE A 130 5.60 -3.25 1.11
C ILE A 130 4.59 -4.29 1.59
N ALA A 131 5.01 -5.52 1.89
CA ALA A 131 4.14 -6.53 2.47
C ALA A 131 3.49 -6.04 3.78
N GLY A 132 4.28 -5.43 4.66
CA GLY A 132 3.79 -4.83 5.89
C GLY A 132 2.86 -3.63 5.66
N ARG A 133 3.08 -2.85 4.61
CA ARG A 133 2.12 -1.80 4.21
C ARG A 133 0.79 -2.40 3.74
N LEU A 134 0.81 -3.54 3.06
CA LEU A 134 -0.36 -4.23 2.52
C LEU A 134 -1.11 -5.10 3.53
N GLN A 135 -0.53 -5.33 4.72
CA GLN A 135 -1.25 -5.87 5.89
C GLN A 135 -2.21 -4.82 6.46
N LYS A 136 -1.92 -3.54 6.19
CA LYS A 136 -2.75 -2.41 6.58
C LYS A 136 -3.66 -2.00 5.43
N PRO A 137 -4.72 -1.26 5.75
CA PRO A 137 -5.66 -0.79 4.74
C PRO A 137 -5.03 0.09 3.68
N VAL A 138 -5.34 -0.22 2.42
CA VAL A 138 -4.93 0.54 1.24
C VAL A 138 -6.12 0.68 0.30
N LYS A 139 -6.10 1.73 -0.52
CA LYS A 139 -7.07 1.89 -1.60
C LYS A 139 -6.49 1.32 -2.89
N ILE A 140 -6.93 0.12 -3.26
CA ILE A 140 -6.61 -0.46 -4.58
C ILE A 140 -7.28 0.41 -5.66
N VAL A 141 -6.48 0.95 -6.58
CA VAL A 141 -6.90 1.85 -7.65
C VAL A 141 -7.00 1.11 -8.98
N SER A 142 -6.03 0.22 -9.25
CA SER A 142 -6.00 -0.67 -10.40
C SER A 142 -5.38 -2.00 -9.99
N MET A 143 -5.85 -3.11 -10.53
CA MET A 143 -5.24 -4.43 -10.36
C MET A 143 -5.60 -5.29 -11.56
N ASN A 144 -4.60 -5.89 -12.20
CA ASN A 144 -4.82 -6.79 -13.32
C ASN A 144 -5.29 -8.19 -12.84
N GLU A 145 -5.49 -9.11 -13.78
CA GLU A 145 -5.91 -10.49 -13.50
C GLU A 145 -4.75 -11.43 -13.14
N ASN A 146 -3.73 -10.93 -12.44
CA ASN A 146 -2.64 -11.77 -11.98
C ASN A 146 -3.06 -12.60 -10.75
N MET A 147 -3.36 -13.88 -10.97
CA MET A 147 -3.78 -14.82 -9.91
C MET A 147 -2.71 -15.03 -8.84
N ALA A 148 -1.42 -15.08 -9.22
CA ALA A 148 -0.32 -15.27 -8.29
C ALA A 148 -0.20 -14.09 -7.32
N LEU A 149 -0.33 -12.86 -7.83
CA LEU A 149 -0.34 -11.65 -7.01
C LEU A 149 -1.53 -11.63 -6.05
N ARG A 150 -2.73 -11.99 -6.51
CA ARG A 150 -3.92 -12.07 -5.63
C ARG A 150 -3.76 -13.11 -4.53
N ALA A 151 -3.24 -14.29 -4.85
CA ALA A 151 -2.97 -15.32 -3.87
C ALA A 151 -1.91 -14.89 -2.85
N ALA A 152 -0.86 -14.19 -3.30
CA ALA A 152 0.17 -13.65 -2.42
C ALA A 152 -0.38 -12.58 -1.46
N LEU A 153 -1.28 -11.71 -1.92
CA LEU A 153 -1.95 -10.71 -1.08
C LEU A 153 -2.80 -11.37 0.02
N ASP A 154 -3.62 -12.38 -0.34
CA ASP A 154 -4.45 -13.12 0.61
C ASP A 154 -3.57 -13.86 1.64
N LYS A 155 -2.51 -14.54 1.18
CA LYS A 155 -1.56 -15.22 2.06
C LYS A 155 -0.90 -14.24 3.03
N ASN A 156 -0.46 -13.07 2.57
CA ASN A 156 0.16 -12.06 3.43
C ASN A 156 -0.77 -11.61 4.57
N LEU A 157 -2.07 -11.40 4.28
CA LEU A 157 -3.06 -11.04 5.30
C LEU A 157 -3.27 -12.17 6.31
N ARG A 158 -3.42 -13.41 5.84
CA ARG A 158 -3.57 -14.60 6.72
C ARG A 158 -2.34 -14.81 7.59
N SER A 159 -1.15 -14.65 7.02
CA SER A 159 0.11 -14.74 7.77
C SER A 159 0.16 -13.67 8.87
N ALA A 160 -0.24 -12.43 8.58
CA ALA A 160 -0.23 -11.36 9.58
C ALA A 160 -1.19 -11.63 10.75
N VAL A 161 -2.42 -12.09 10.46
CA VAL A 161 -3.38 -12.49 11.49
C VAL A 161 -2.83 -13.66 12.32
N THR A 162 -2.29 -14.69 11.65
CA THR A 162 -1.73 -15.86 12.33
C THR A 162 -0.57 -15.47 13.25
N THR A 163 0.34 -14.62 12.77
CA THR A 163 1.47 -14.13 13.56
C THR A 163 1.00 -13.30 14.75
N ALA A 164 0.02 -12.39 14.57
CA ALA A 164 -0.53 -11.61 15.67
C ALA A 164 -1.18 -12.49 16.74
N CYS A 165 -1.96 -13.51 16.34
CA CYS A 165 -2.53 -14.47 17.29
C CYS A 165 -1.48 -15.29 18.06
N LEU A 166 -0.32 -15.56 17.45
CA LEU A 166 0.79 -16.24 18.14
C LEU A 166 1.50 -15.34 19.17
N MET A 167 1.43 -14.02 18.99
CA MET A 167 2.07 -13.04 19.87
C MET A 167 1.17 -12.58 21.00
N LEU A 168 -0.15 -12.63 20.80
CA LEU A 168 -1.15 -12.24 21.78
C LEU A 168 -1.42 -13.36 22.81
N PRO A 169 -1.92 -13.00 24.02
CA PRO A 169 -2.36 -13.99 25.01
C PRO A 169 -3.53 -14.84 24.50
N GLU A 170 -3.93 -15.88 25.23
CA GLU A 170 -5.04 -16.78 24.84
C GLU A 170 -6.37 -16.04 24.62
N SER A 171 -6.59 -14.93 25.32
CA SER A 171 -7.76 -14.07 25.19
C SER A 171 -7.33 -12.63 24.97
N PHE A 172 -7.78 -12.04 23.88
CA PHE A 172 -7.47 -10.67 23.47
C PHE A 172 -8.69 -10.04 22.80
N SER A 173 -8.73 -8.71 22.74
CA SER A 173 -9.76 -7.96 22.03
C SER A 173 -9.44 -7.79 20.54
N GLU A 174 -10.44 -7.45 19.73
CA GLU A 174 -10.23 -7.07 18.31
C GLU A 174 -9.25 -5.89 18.18
N GLU A 175 -9.27 -4.96 19.13
CA GLU A 175 -8.34 -3.83 19.19
C GLU A 175 -6.90 -4.30 19.38
N ASP A 176 -6.66 -5.23 20.31
CA ASP A 176 -5.33 -5.82 20.54
C ASP A 176 -4.79 -6.49 19.28
N LEU A 177 -5.63 -7.23 18.56
CA LEU A 177 -5.27 -7.85 17.28
C LEU A 177 -4.81 -6.82 16.24
N PHE A 178 -5.59 -5.75 16.09
CA PHE A 178 -5.30 -4.71 15.12
C PHE A 178 -4.03 -3.93 15.45
N ILE A 179 -3.80 -3.65 16.74
CA ILE A 179 -2.56 -3.06 17.23
C ILE A 179 -1.39 -4.01 16.92
N GLU A 180 -1.52 -5.29 17.23
CA GLU A 180 -0.46 -6.27 16.98
C GLU A 180 -0.12 -6.37 15.49
N ILE A 181 -1.12 -6.54 14.60
CA ILE A 181 -0.93 -6.57 13.14
C ILE A 181 -0.25 -5.28 12.63
N ALA A 182 -0.67 -4.12 13.13
CA ALA A 182 -0.06 -2.85 12.75
C ALA A 182 1.40 -2.76 13.22
N GLY A 183 1.70 -3.32 14.39
CA GLY A 183 3.02 -3.42 15.01
C GLY A 183 3.99 -4.35 14.27
N LEU A 184 3.50 -5.43 13.63
CA LEU A 184 4.35 -6.36 12.86
C LEU A 184 5.24 -5.66 11.83
N SER A 185 4.71 -4.60 11.22
CA SER A 185 5.34 -3.89 10.12
C SER A 185 5.89 -2.51 10.49
N TYR A 186 5.84 -2.12 11.76
CA TYR A 186 6.32 -0.83 12.26
C TYR A 186 6.88 -0.94 13.68
N SER A 187 8.21 -0.79 13.81
CA SER A 187 8.87 -0.72 15.11
C SER A 187 8.74 0.65 15.83
N ASP A 188 8.22 1.70 15.17
CA ASP A 188 8.44 3.10 15.60
C ASP A 188 7.18 4.01 15.76
N LYS A 189 5.96 3.49 15.90
CA LYS A 189 4.77 4.34 16.20
C LYS A 189 4.04 3.90 17.45
N SER A 190 3.56 4.85 18.27
CA SER A 190 2.80 4.53 19.49
C SER A 190 1.51 3.76 19.19
N PRO A 191 1.09 2.81 20.06
CA PRO A 191 -0.11 1.99 19.87
C PRO A 191 -1.39 2.80 19.58
N GLU A 192 -1.53 3.97 20.19
CA GLU A 192 -2.68 4.89 20.04
C GLU A 192 -2.81 5.42 18.60
N GLY A 193 -1.68 5.72 17.95
CA GLY A 193 -1.66 6.15 16.55
C GLY A 193 -2.00 5.02 15.58
N GLN A 194 -1.79 3.77 15.99
CA GLN A 194 -2.10 2.58 15.21
C GLN A 194 -3.60 2.25 15.28
N PHE A 195 -4.16 2.22 16.48
CA PHE A 195 -5.60 2.03 16.71
C PHE A 195 -6.43 3.07 15.94
N THR A 196 -6.01 4.33 16.02
CA THR A 196 -6.67 5.43 15.30
C THR A 196 -6.71 5.22 13.78
N GLN A 197 -5.66 4.66 13.17
CA GLN A 197 -5.68 4.36 11.73
C GLN A 197 -6.67 3.25 11.37
N LEU A 198 -6.75 2.19 12.18
CA LEU A 198 -7.66 1.07 11.96
C LEU A 198 -9.13 1.44 12.21
N MET A 199 -9.39 2.30 13.19
CA MET A 199 -10.75 2.79 13.47
C MET A 199 -11.27 3.78 12.41
N THR A 200 -10.41 4.35 11.58
CA THR A 200 -10.82 5.24 10.46
C THR A 200 -11.28 4.48 9.20
N LEU A 201 -11.36 3.15 9.26
CA LEU A 201 -11.69 2.33 8.10
C LEU A 201 -13.18 2.26 7.77
N PRO A 202 -13.50 2.06 6.47
CA PRO A 202 -14.84 1.64 6.06
C PRO A 202 -15.21 0.31 6.73
N ARG A 203 -16.44 0.22 7.26
CA ARG A 203 -16.95 -0.98 7.97
C ARG A 203 -16.79 -2.27 7.18
N THR A 204 -16.84 -2.22 5.85
CA THR A 204 -16.65 -3.39 4.98
C THR A 204 -15.25 -4.00 5.08
N LEU A 205 -14.22 -3.18 5.29
CA LEU A 205 -12.84 -3.65 5.47
C LEU A 205 -12.62 -4.18 6.89
N GLN A 206 -13.21 -3.55 7.90
CA GLN A 206 -13.24 -4.09 9.27
C GLN A 206 -13.91 -5.47 9.30
N GLN A 207 -15.05 -5.61 8.59
CA GLN A 207 -15.77 -6.87 8.45
C GLN A 207 -14.98 -7.95 7.70
N GLN A 208 -14.21 -7.59 6.67
CA GLN A 208 -13.36 -8.56 5.95
C GLN A 208 -12.25 -9.11 6.85
N ILE A 209 -11.68 -8.28 7.72
CA ILE A 209 -10.67 -8.75 8.68
C ILE A 209 -11.33 -9.66 9.73
N ASN A 210 -12.52 -9.30 10.23
CA ASN A 210 -13.28 -10.14 11.17
C ASN A 210 -13.71 -11.48 10.55
N HIS A 211 -14.06 -11.50 9.26
CA HIS A 211 -14.37 -12.74 8.55
C HIS A 211 -13.13 -13.63 8.35
N ILE A 212 -11.91 -13.08 8.35
CA ILE A 212 -10.67 -13.87 8.31
C ILE A 212 -10.38 -14.51 9.68
N MET A 213 -10.80 -13.85 10.77
CA MET A 213 -10.70 -14.35 12.14
C MET A 213 -11.66 -15.50 12.44
N ASP A 214 -12.82 -15.54 11.80
CA ASP A 214 -13.75 -16.66 11.93
C ASP A 214 -13.23 -17.86 11.09
N PRO A 215 -12.84 -18.99 11.71
CA PRO A 215 -12.47 -20.16 10.95
C PRO A 215 -13.68 -20.63 10.13
N PRO A 216 -13.48 -21.12 8.88
CA PRO A 216 -14.55 -21.74 8.11
C PRO A 216 -14.93 -23.06 8.77
N GLY A 217 -15.82 -23.02 9.76
CA GLY A 217 -16.23 -24.23 10.49
C GLY A 217 -16.89 -24.09 11.86
N ARG A 218 -17.23 -22.89 12.36
CA ARG A 218 -18.09 -22.81 13.56
C ARG A 218 -19.56 -22.93 13.16
N ASN A 219 -20.00 -24.19 13.09
CA ASN A 219 -21.35 -24.75 13.02
C ASN A 219 -22.53 -23.76 12.93
N ARG A 220 -23.28 -23.87 11.84
CA ARG A 220 -24.73 -23.78 11.89
C ARG A 220 -25.24 -25.06 12.54
N ASP A 221 -26.14 -24.91 13.51
CA ASP A 221 -26.98 -25.98 14.04
C ASP A 221 -27.70 -26.76 12.92
#